data_AF-A0A9W3SBG5-F1
#
_entry.id   AF-A0A9W3SBG5-F1
#
_cell.length_a   1.000
_cell.length_b   1.000
_cell.length_c   1.000
_cell.angle_alpha   90.00
_cell.angle_beta   90.00
_cell.angle_gamma   90.00
#
_symmetry.space_group_name_H-M   'P 1'
#
loop_
_entity.id
_entity.type
_entity.pdbx_description
1 polymer ?
#
loop_
_entity_poly.entity_id
_entity_poly.type
_entity_poly.pdbx_seq_one_letter_code
_entity_poly.pdbx_strand_id
1 'polypeptide(L)'
;MLVYGDPIVKAYDVAGHEFTHAVTSSESNLEYYGESGAINEALSDIMGTSIEKYVNNGNFNWTMGEQTGSVFRDMENPASVPSSLGVPYPDDYSEFNDFNGWDQGGVHFNSSIINKVAYLIAKGGTHNGVTVKGIGEDKMFDIFYYANTDELNMTSNFKELRSACIRVATNKYGANTAEVQAVQKAFDAAKIK
;
A
#
# COMPACT_ATOMS: atom_id res chain seq x y z
N MET A 1 -15.91 -0.24 8.05
CA MET A 1 -17.36 -0.54 7.81
C MET A 1 -18.07 0.73 7.37
N LEU A 2 -18.53 0.73 6.12
CA LEU A 2 -19.25 1.86 5.52
C LEU A 2 -20.72 1.91 5.98
N VAL A 3 -21.18 3.10 6.38
CA VAL A 3 -22.57 3.36 6.76
C VAL A 3 -23.23 4.27 5.73
N TYR A 4 -24.36 3.85 5.18
CA TYR A 4 -25.10 4.66 4.21
C TYR A 4 -25.50 6.02 4.80
N GLY A 5 -25.16 7.10 4.09
CA GLY A 5 -25.41 8.48 4.53
C GLY A 5 -24.27 9.14 5.30
N ASP A 6 -23.22 8.39 5.66
CA ASP A 6 -22.00 8.93 6.26
C ASP A 6 -21.17 9.70 5.21
N PRO A 7 -20.63 10.89 5.52
CA PRO A 7 -19.68 11.57 4.64
C PRO A 7 -18.52 10.69 4.16
N ILE A 8 -18.09 9.70 4.95
CA ILE A 8 -17.00 8.79 4.62
C ILE A 8 -17.28 7.96 3.36
N VAL A 9 -18.56 7.63 3.08
CA VAL A 9 -18.94 6.84 1.89
C VAL A 9 -18.91 7.64 0.59
N LYS A 10 -18.69 8.96 0.66
CA LYS A 10 -18.54 9.83 -0.52
C LYS A 10 -17.12 9.83 -1.07
N ALA A 11 -16.15 9.38 -0.30
CA ALA A 11 -14.76 9.32 -0.70
C ALA A 11 -14.53 8.02 -1.50
N TYR A 12 -14.11 8.16 -2.76
CA TYR A 12 -13.99 7.04 -3.70
C TYR A 12 -12.89 6.08 -3.28
N ASP A 13 -11.79 6.63 -2.79
CA ASP A 13 -10.66 5.90 -2.23
C ASP A 13 -11.04 5.11 -0.96
N VAL A 14 -11.83 5.69 -0.05
CA VAL A 14 -12.34 5.00 1.15
C VAL A 14 -13.31 3.88 0.76
N ALA A 15 -14.22 4.15 -0.18
CA ALA A 15 -15.13 3.13 -0.69
C ALA A 15 -14.37 1.98 -1.38
N GLY A 16 -13.35 2.32 -2.17
CA GLY A 16 -12.48 1.35 -2.83
C GLY A 16 -11.60 0.57 -1.84
N HIS A 17 -11.13 1.21 -0.78
CA HIS A 17 -10.38 0.58 0.31
C HIS A 17 -11.23 -0.51 0.99
N GLU A 18 -12.44 -0.17 1.42
CA GLU A 18 -13.33 -1.12 2.10
C GLU A 18 -13.79 -2.25 1.18
N PHE A 19 -13.99 -1.98 -0.11
CA PHE A 19 -14.23 -3.04 -1.10
C PHE A 19 -13.00 -3.95 -1.26
N THR A 20 -11.81 -3.39 -1.20
CA THR A 20 -10.56 -4.16 -1.33
C THR A 20 -10.34 -5.10 -0.16
N HIS A 21 -10.76 -4.75 1.07
CA HIS A 21 -10.79 -5.74 2.15
C HIS A 21 -11.62 -6.98 1.80
N ALA A 22 -12.76 -6.82 1.12
CA ALA A 22 -13.57 -7.95 0.68
C ALA A 22 -12.81 -8.81 -0.34
N VAL A 23 -12.11 -8.19 -1.30
CA VAL A 23 -11.23 -8.90 -2.25
C VAL A 23 -10.12 -9.64 -1.50
N THR A 24 -9.38 -8.97 -0.62
CA THR A 24 -8.32 -9.61 0.17
C THR A 24 -8.85 -10.78 1.00
N SER A 25 -10.06 -10.67 1.58
CA SER A 25 -10.68 -11.76 2.33
C SER A 25 -11.06 -12.98 1.48
N SER A 26 -11.40 -12.79 0.21
CA SER A 26 -11.73 -13.89 -0.71
C SER A 26 -10.52 -14.51 -1.41
N GLU A 27 -9.38 -13.81 -1.41
CA GLU A 27 -8.18 -14.17 -2.15
C GLU A 27 -7.05 -14.62 -1.22
N SER A 28 -6.06 -13.78 -0.93
CA SER A 28 -4.94 -14.12 -0.02
C SER A 28 -5.36 -14.44 1.40
N ASN A 29 -6.52 -13.93 1.83
CA ASN A 29 -7.08 -14.05 3.17
C ASN A 29 -6.09 -13.64 4.26
N LEU A 30 -5.34 -12.55 4.02
CA LEU A 30 -4.35 -12.00 4.95
C LEU A 30 -4.95 -11.78 6.34
N GLU A 31 -4.33 -12.40 7.35
CA GLU A 31 -4.68 -12.20 8.74
C GLU A 31 -4.54 -10.73 9.10
N TYR A 32 -5.60 -10.16 9.69
CA TYR A 32 -5.66 -8.75 10.03
C TYR A 32 -4.93 -8.47 11.35
N TYR A 33 -3.63 -8.78 11.39
CA TYR A 33 -2.74 -8.53 12.52
C TYR A 33 -1.29 -8.32 12.06
N GLY A 34 -0.51 -7.46 12.73
CA GLY A 34 0.92 -7.27 12.49
C GLY A 34 1.25 -6.96 11.03
N GLU A 35 2.29 -7.60 10.48
CA GLU A 35 2.71 -7.36 9.08
C GLU A 35 1.65 -7.79 8.06
N SER A 36 0.97 -8.94 8.23
CA SER A 36 -0.05 -9.37 7.29
C SER A 36 -1.24 -8.41 7.27
N GLY A 37 -1.62 -7.89 8.43
CA GLY A 37 -2.66 -6.87 8.55
C GLY A 37 -2.24 -5.53 7.96
N ALA A 38 -0.98 -5.12 8.15
CA ALA A 38 -0.43 -3.93 7.51
C ALA A 38 -0.37 -4.05 5.98
N ILE A 39 -0.11 -5.25 5.44
CA ILE A 39 -0.23 -5.52 4.00
C ILE A 39 -1.69 -5.40 3.56
N ASN A 40 -2.63 -5.95 4.32
CA ASN A 40 -4.06 -5.89 4.02
C ASN A 40 -4.56 -4.43 3.93
N GLU A 41 -4.17 -3.59 4.90
CA GLU A 41 -4.43 -2.14 4.89
C GLU A 41 -3.79 -1.45 3.69
N ALA A 42 -2.51 -1.71 3.43
CA ALA A 42 -1.81 -1.06 2.32
C ALA A 42 -2.38 -1.46 0.95
N LEU A 43 -2.73 -2.73 0.75
CA LEU A 43 -3.42 -3.18 -0.47
C LEU A 43 -4.74 -2.45 -0.65
N SER A 44 -5.46 -2.20 0.44
CA SER A 44 -6.72 -1.46 0.43
C SER A 44 -6.54 0.02 0.09
N ASP A 45 -5.51 0.69 0.61
CA ASP A 45 -5.14 2.05 0.21
C ASP A 45 -4.72 2.11 -1.27
N ILE A 46 -3.87 1.19 -1.73
CA ILE A 46 -3.36 1.15 -3.11
C ILE A 46 -4.51 0.94 -4.11
N MET A 47 -5.41 -0.01 -3.85
CA MET A 47 -6.55 -0.25 -4.73
C MET A 47 -7.64 0.81 -4.58
N GLY A 48 -7.82 1.40 -3.40
CA GLY A 48 -8.67 2.59 -3.19
C GLY A 48 -8.22 3.75 -4.08
N THR A 49 -6.92 4.06 -4.07
CA THR A 49 -6.29 5.05 -4.96
C THR A 49 -6.50 4.71 -6.44
N SER A 50 -6.39 3.43 -6.81
CA SER A 50 -6.65 2.96 -8.19
C SER A 50 -8.09 3.21 -8.61
N ILE A 51 -9.06 2.92 -7.73
CA ILE A 51 -10.49 3.14 -7.96
C ILE A 51 -10.80 4.63 -8.08
N GLU A 52 -10.24 5.47 -7.20
CA GLU A 52 -10.38 6.92 -7.32
C GLU A 52 -9.87 7.42 -8.67
N LYS A 53 -8.65 7.02 -9.07
CA LYS A 53 -8.08 7.36 -10.37
C LYS A 53 -9.01 6.96 -11.51
N TYR A 54 -9.59 5.76 -11.45
CA TYR A 54 -10.50 5.27 -12.48
C TYR A 54 -11.78 6.11 -12.56
N VAL A 55 -12.46 6.33 -11.43
CA VAL A 55 -13.73 7.07 -11.35
C VAL A 55 -13.57 8.53 -11.77
N ASN A 56 -12.43 9.14 -11.45
CA ASN A 56 -12.15 10.54 -11.74
C ASN A 56 -11.41 10.77 -13.07
N ASN A 57 -11.49 9.81 -14.01
CA ASN A 57 -10.89 9.90 -15.35
C ASN A 57 -9.38 10.23 -15.33
N GLY A 58 -8.65 9.60 -14.43
CA GLY A 58 -7.20 9.75 -14.28
C GLY A 58 -6.77 10.84 -13.29
N ASN A 59 -7.69 11.65 -12.75
CA ASN A 59 -7.37 12.63 -11.72
C ASN A 59 -7.49 11.99 -10.32
N PHE A 60 -6.41 12.01 -9.55
CA PHE A 60 -6.37 11.45 -8.19
C PHE A 60 -5.19 12.08 -7.45
N ASN A 61 -5.03 11.74 -6.18
CA ASN A 61 -3.89 12.13 -5.36
C ASN A 61 -3.35 10.93 -4.58
N TRP A 62 -2.26 11.13 -3.83
CA TRP A 62 -1.63 10.07 -3.03
C TRP A 62 -2.06 10.09 -1.56
N THR A 63 -3.11 10.84 -1.22
CA THR A 63 -3.68 10.87 0.11
C THR A 63 -4.89 9.94 0.20
N MET A 64 -5.21 9.53 1.42
CA MET A 64 -6.40 8.74 1.72
C MET A 64 -7.38 9.55 2.56
N GLY A 65 -8.64 9.56 2.15
CA GLY A 65 -9.78 10.10 2.86
C GLY A 65 -10.05 11.58 2.61
N GLU A 66 -9.29 12.29 1.77
CA GLU A 66 -9.38 13.74 1.66
C GLU A 66 -10.76 14.25 1.22
N GLN A 67 -11.51 13.47 0.44
CA GLN A 67 -12.88 13.78 0.04
C GLN A 67 -13.89 13.76 1.22
N THR A 68 -13.48 13.24 2.38
CA THR A 68 -14.25 13.28 3.63
C THR A 68 -14.10 14.61 4.39
N GLY A 69 -13.14 15.46 3.98
CA GLY A 69 -12.79 16.70 4.65
C GLY A 69 -11.57 16.60 5.59
N SER A 70 -10.97 15.41 5.71
CA SER A 70 -9.76 15.13 6.50
C SER A 70 -8.86 14.17 5.74
N VAL A 71 -7.54 14.32 5.87
CA VAL A 71 -6.57 13.35 5.33
C VAL A 71 -6.19 12.36 6.43
N PHE A 72 -6.34 11.06 6.16
CA PHE A 72 -6.03 9.99 7.12
C PHE A 72 -4.60 9.46 6.96
N ARG A 73 -4.13 9.32 5.72
CA ARG A 73 -2.79 8.84 5.37
C ARG A 73 -2.30 9.51 4.08
N ASP A 74 -0.99 9.53 3.89
CA ASP A 74 -0.32 10.02 2.69
C ASP A 74 0.69 8.96 2.22
N MET A 75 0.45 8.39 1.05
CA MET A 75 1.29 7.35 0.47
C MET A 75 2.61 7.91 -0.09
N GLU A 76 2.63 9.17 -0.49
CA GLU A 76 3.83 9.86 -0.98
C GLU A 76 4.74 10.25 0.17
N ASN A 77 4.19 10.83 1.23
CA ASN A 77 4.92 11.30 2.39
C ASN A 77 4.19 10.94 3.69
N PRO A 78 4.34 9.70 4.20
CA PRO A 78 3.64 9.25 5.41
C PRO A 78 3.72 10.21 6.60
N ALA A 79 4.88 10.81 6.82
CA ALA A 79 5.13 11.74 7.92
C ALA A 79 4.39 13.09 7.78
N SER A 80 3.77 13.40 6.63
CA SER A 80 3.03 14.65 6.39
C SER A 80 1.70 14.69 7.16
N VAL A 81 1.16 13.53 7.50
CA VAL A 81 -0.12 13.36 8.18
C VAL A 81 0.13 12.98 9.65
N PRO A 82 -0.49 13.66 10.62
CA PRO A 82 -0.32 13.32 12.02
C PRO A 82 -0.98 11.98 12.34
N SER A 83 -0.22 11.02 12.88
CA SER A 83 -0.83 9.81 13.44
C SER A 83 -1.51 10.11 14.78
N SER A 84 -2.53 9.32 15.13
CA SER A 84 -3.18 9.38 16.44
C SER A 84 -2.26 9.00 17.60
N LEU A 85 -1.07 8.46 17.31
CA LEU A 85 -0.08 8.02 18.29
C LEU A 85 0.92 9.13 18.66
N GLY A 86 0.86 10.29 18.01
CA GLY A 86 1.75 11.42 18.27
C GLY A 86 3.17 11.24 17.74
N VAL A 87 3.39 10.22 16.91
CA VAL A 87 4.62 9.98 16.14
C VAL A 87 4.31 9.99 14.63
N PRO A 88 5.25 10.34 13.75
CA PRO A 88 5.03 10.27 12.31
C PRO A 88 4.67 8.85 11.86
N TYR A 89 3.84 8.71 10.81
CA TYR A 89 3.68 7.42 10.15
C TYR A 89 5.03 6.98 9.53
N PRO A 90 5.36 5.68 9.63
CA PRO A 90 6.64 5.15 9.19
C PRO A 90 6.71 5.10 7.67
N ASP A 91 7.88 5.36 7.09
CA ASP A 91 8.11 5.24 5.65
C ASP A 91 9.18 4.19 5.29
N ASP A 92 9.77 3.54 6.30
CA ASP A 92 10.62 2.36 6.15
C ASP A 92 10.48 1.35 7.32
N TYR A 93 10.96 0.13 7.09
CA TYR A 93 10.80 -1.00 8.02
C TYR A 93 11.53 -0.83 9.36
N SER A 94 12.52 0.07 9.47
CA SER A 94 13.21 0.30 10.75
C SER A 94 12.33 1.02 11.78
N GLU A 95 11.20 1.57 11.35
CA GLU A 95 10.23 2.25 12.17
C GLU A 95 8.98 1.39 12.47
N PHE A 96 8.96 0.13 12.01
CA PHE A 96 7.87 -0.81 12.28
C PHE A 96 7.63 -0.94 13.79
N ASN A 97 6.36 -0.89 14.20
CA ASN A 97 5.98 -0.97 15.60
C ASN A 97 4.63 -1.66 15.78
N ASP A 98 4.57 -2.71 16.60
CA ASP A 98 3.34 -3.45 16.88
C ASP A 98 2.47 -2.79 17.96
N PHE A 99 2.97 -1.74 18.63
CA PHE A 99 2.34 -1.04 19.74
C PHE A 99 1.76 -1.98 20.81
N ASN A 100 2.44 -3.08 21.12
CA ASN A 100 1.97 -4.13 22.04
C ASN A 100 0.56 -4.66 21.68
N GLY A 101 0.25 -4.74 20.38
CA GLY A 101 -1.02 -5.26 19.86
C GLY A 101 -2.12 -4.22 19.70
N TRP A 102 -1.89 -2.94 20.00
CA TRP A 102 -2.84 -1.87 19.66
C TRP A 102 -3.03 -1.82 18.13
N ASP A 103 -4.24 -1.49 17.68
CA ASP A 103 -4.57 -1.48 16.24
C ASP A 103 -4.17 -2.79 15.53
N GLN A 104 -4.47 -3.91 16.20
CA GLN A 104 -4.14 -5.25 15.73
C GLN A 104 -2.64 -5.41 15.40
N GLY A 105 -1.75 -4.81 16.19
CA GLY A 105 -0.32 -4.81 15.86
C GLY A 105 0.08 -3.66 14.93
N GLY A 106 -0.61 -2.53 15.00
CA GLY A 106 -0.34 -1.32 14.23
C GLY A 106 -0.62 -1.45 12.74
N VAL A 107 -1.69 -2.13 12.32
CA VAL A 107 -1.95 -2.41 10.90
C VAL A 107 -2.08 -1.13 10.08
N HIS A 108 -2.83 -0.13 10.56
CA HIS A 108 -2.96 1.14 9.85
C HIS A 108 -1.67 1.96 9.91
N PHE A 109 -0.94 1.87 11.04
CA PHE A 109 0.33 2.58 11.20
C PHE A 109 1.42 2.02 10.29
N ASN A 110 1.64 0.71 10.30
CA ASN A 110 2.70 0.07 9.54
C ASN A 110 2.37 -0.07 8.05
N SER A 111 1.08 0.05 7.65
CA SER A 111 0.67 0.06 6.24
C SER A 111 1.38 1.14 5.42
N SER A 112 1.73 2.27 6.05
CA SER A 112 2.35 3.39 5.37
C SER A 112 3.74 3.07 4.80
N ILE A 113 4.44 2.07 5.35
CA ILE A 113 5.70 1.55 4.81
C ILE A 113 5.46 0.98 3.40
N ILE A 114 4.41 0.17 3.24
CA ILE A 114 4.06 -0.43 1.94
C ILE A 114 3.42 0.62 1.01
N ASN A 115 2.66 1.57 1.54
CA ASN A 115 2.17 2.71 0.75
C ASN A 115 3.32 3.51 0.14
N LYS A 116 4.38 3.76 0.92
CA LYS A 116 5.60 4.43 0.42
C LYS A 116 6.29 3.61 -0.66
N VAL A 117 6.39 2.28 -0.49
CA VAL A 117 6.91 1.37 -1.52
C VAL A 117 6.09 1.48 -2.80
N ALA A 118 4.76 1.46 -2.72
CA ALA A 118 3.88 1.59 -3.87
C ALA A 118 4.06 2.93 -4.60
N TYR A 119 4.11 4.04 -3.86
CA TYR A 119 4.44 5.35 -4.43
C TYR A 119 5.79 5.34 -5.18
N LEU A 120 6.84 4.78 -4.56
CA LEU A 120 8.17 4.71 -5.18
C LEU A 120 8.19 3.84 -6.44
N ILE A 121 7.44 2.73 -6.48
CA ILE A 121 7.29 1.92 -7.70
C ILE A 121 6.63 2.75 -8.81
N ALA A 122 5.57 3.47 -8.49
CA ALA A 122 4.82 4.23 -9.48
C ALA A 122 5.58 5.48 -9.98
N LYS A 123 5.98 6.37 -9.07
CA LYS A 123 6.56 7.69 -9.38
C LYS A 123 8.08 7.69 -9.43
N GLY A 124 8.73 6.75 -8.75
CA GLY A 124 10.17 6.80 -8.51
C GLY A 124 10.52 7.80 -7.42
N GLY A 125 11.81 8.14 -7.33
CA GLY A 125 12.35 9.06 -6.34
C GLY A 125 13.58 8.51 -5.65
N THR A 126 14.11 9.26 -4.69
CA THR A 126 15.22 8.80 -3.85
C THR A 126 14.74 8.77 -2.41
N HIS A 127 14.85 7.60 -1.77
CA HIS A 127 14.47 7.41 -0.37
C HIS A 127 15.52 6.49 0.28
N ASN A 128 15.96 6.84 1.50
CA ASN A 128 17.06 6.15 2.21
C ASN A 128 18.32 5.89 1.37
N GLY A 129 18.68 6.83 0.48
CA GLY A 129 19.86 6.73 -0.40
C GLY A 129 19.69 5.79 -1.60
N VAL A 130 18.51 5.18 -1.79
CA VAL A 130 18.19 4.33 -2.94
C VAL A 130 17.34 5.11 -3.94
N THR A 131 17.80 5.20 -5.19
CA THR A 131 17.06 5.84 -6.28
C THR A 131 16.25 4.82 -7.09
N VAL A 132 14.93 4.98 -7.07
CA VAL A 132 13.96 4.20 -7.83
C VAL A 132 13.56 4.95 -9.09
N LYS A 133 13.56 4.25 -10.23
CA LYS A 133 12.98 4.77 -11.47
C LYS A 133 11.53 4.29 -11.55
N GLY A 134 10.59 5.21 -11.48
CA GLY A 134 9.16 4.89 -11.52
C GLY A 134 8.75 4.21 -12.82
N ILE A 135 7.76 3.31 -12.73
CA ILE A 135 7.22 2.54 -13.86
C ILE A 135 5.79 2.92 -14.23
N GLY A 136 5.23 3.93 -13.56
CA GLY A 136 3.85 4.38 -13.74
C GLY A 136 2.89 3.64 -12.83
N GLU A 137 1.76 4.28 -12.57
CA GLU A 137 0.76 3.85 -11.61
C GLU A 137 0.05 2.56 -12.07
N ASP A 138 -0.28 2.44 -13.35
CA ASP A 138 -1.06 1.30 -13.85
C ASP A 138 -0.30 -0.02 -13.68
N LYS A 139 1.02 -0.01 -13.92
CA LYS A 139 1.86 -1.19 -13.69
C LYS A 139 2.01 -1.51 -12.22
N MET A 140 2.09 -0.48 -11.37
CA MET A 140 2.15 -0.64 -9.92
C MET A 140 0.86 -1.26 -9.39
N PHE A 141 -0.31 -0.76 -9.80
CA PHE A 141 -1.61 -1.31 -9.41
C PHE A 141 -1.74 -2.77 -9.85
N ASP A 142 -1.38 -3.09 -11.09
CA ASP A 142 -1.36 -4.48 -11.58
C ASP A 142 -0.46 -5.38 -10.72
N ILE A 143 0.73 -4.92 -10.36
CA ILE A 143 1.68 -5.71 -9.56
C ILE A 143 1.10 -6.04 -8.19
N PHE A 144 0.53 -5.06 -7.49
CA PHE A 144 -0.05 -5.28 -6.17
C PHE A 144 -1.36 -6.07 -6.21
N TYR A 145 -2.19 -5.86 -7.24
CA TYR A 145 -3.41 -6.65 -7.44
C TYR A 145 -3.08 -8.14 -7.57
N TYR A 146 -2.21 -8.51 -8.52
CA TYR A 146 -1.85 -9.91 -8.70
C TYR A 146 -1.00 -10.48 -7.56
N ALA A 147 -0.25 -9.64 -6.83
CA ALA A 147 0.38 -10.10 -5.60
C ALA A 147 -0.68 -10.55 -4.59
N ASN A 148 -1.76 -9.77 -4.41
CA ASN A 148 -2.86 -10.11 -3.51
C ASN A 148 -3.66 -11.34 -3.97
N THR A 149 -3.94 -11.47 -5.27
CA THR A 149 -4.84 -12.54 -5.76
C THR A 149 -4.13 -13.86 -6.01
N ASP A 150 -2.85 -13.85 -6.41
CA ASP A 150 -2.20 -15.03 -6.97
C ASP A 150 -1.01 -15.54 -6.14
N GLU A 151 -0.40 -14.70 -5.30
CA GLU A 151 0.93 -14.96 -4.74
C GLU A 151 0.99 -14.93 -3.21
N LEU A 152 0.13 -14.14 -2.57
CA LEU A 152 0.07 -13.99 -1.11
C LEU A 152 -0.82 -15.07 -0.47
N ASN A 153 -0.58 -15.29 0.82
CA ASN A 153 -1.37 -16.18 1.68
C ASN A 153 -1.63 -15.51 3.04
N MET A 154 -2.45 -16.16 3.86
CA MET A 154 -2.95 -15.64 5.14
C MET A 154 -1.88 -15.07 6.07
N THR A 155 -0.69 -15.66 6.12
CA THR A 155 0.37 -15.27 7.06
C THR A 155 1.51 -14.52 6.38
N SER A 156 1.30 -14.01 5.16
CA SER A 156 2.38 -13.37 4.41
C SER A 156 2.86 -12.09 5.11
N ASN A 157 4.17 -11.94 5.18
CA ASN A 157 4.86 -10.79 5.76
C ASN A 157 5.45 -9.87 4.68
N PHE A 158 6.09 -8.74 5.06
CA PHE A 158 6.59 -7.74 4.12
C PHE A 158 7.65 -8.29 3.15
N LYS A 159 8.47 -9.25 3.61
CA LYS A 159 9.45 -9.93 2.76
C LYS A 159 8.79 -10.86 1.75
N GLU A 160 7.72 -11.53 2.13
CA GLU A 160 6.93 -12.36 1.23
C GLU A 160 6.18 -11.52 0.21
N LEU A 161 5.65 -10.35 0.60
CA LEU A 161 5.10 -9.35 -0.32
C LEU A 161 6.14 -8.85 -1.33
N ARG A 162 7.36 -8.51 -0.88
CA ARG A 162 8.47 -8.17 -1.79
C ARG A 162 8.67 -9.27 -2.84
N SER A 163 8.73 -10.52 -2.39
CA SER A 163 8.95 -11.67 -3.25
C SER A 163 7.80 -11.89 -4.24
N ALA A 164 6.55 -11.72 -3.78
CA ALA A 164 5.34 -11.79 -4.60
C ALA A 164 5.36 -10.72 -5.70
N CYS A 165 5.57 -9.45 -5.35
CA CYS A 165 5.63 -8.36 -6.33
C CYS A 165 6.74 -8.57 -7.37
N ILE A 166 7.91 -9.09 -6.98
CA ILE A 166 9.00 -9.44 -7.91
C ILE A 166 8.57 -10.56 -8.86
N ARG A 167 7.90 -11.60 -8.37
CA ARG A 167 7.40 -12.70 -9.21
C ARG A 167 6.35 -12.21 -10.19
N VAL A 168 5.38 -11.42 -9.75
CA VAL A 168 4.36 -10.81 -10.63
C VAL A 168 5.03 -9.96 -11.72
N ALA A 169 5.94 -9.05 -11.34
CA ALA A 169 6.64 -8.20 -12.30
C ALA A 169 7.48 -9.04 -13.29
N THR A 170 8.13 -10.10 -12.81
CA THR A 170 8.92 -11.01 -13.65
C THR A 170 8.03 -11.76 -14.64
N ASN A 171 6.90 -12.30 -14.19
CA ASN A 171 6.00 -13.07 -15.03
C ASN A 171 5.31 -12.21 -16.09
N LYS A 172 4.96 -10.97 -15.75
CA LYS A 172 4.21 -10.06 -16.62
C LYS A 172 5.09 -9.28 -17.59
N TYR A 173 6.29 -8.89 -17.17
CA TYR A 173 7.16 -8.00 -17.94
C TYR A 173 8.50 -8.63 -18.33
N GLY A 174 8.96 -9.65 -17.60
CA GLY A 174 10.24 -10.33 -17.82
C GLY A 174 11.29 -10.00 -16.74
N ALA A 175 12.21 -10.95 -16.48
CA ALA A 175 13.12 -10.90 -15.33
C ALA A 175 14.12 -9.72 -15.32
N ASN A 176 14.55 -9.23 -16.49
CA ASN A 176 15.60 -8.21 -16.62
C ASN A 176 15.03 -6.84 -17.06
N THR A 177 13.86 -6.47 -16.52
CA THR A 177 13.12 -5.27 -16.93
C THR A 177 13.18 -4.15 -15.89
N ALA A 178 12.74 -2.95 -16.29
CA ALA A 178 12.68 -1.80 -15.41
C ALA A 178 11.68 -2.01 -14.25
N GLU A 179 10.64 -2.81 -14.49
CA GLU A 179 9.59 -3.17 -13.53
C GLU A 179 10.15 -3.99 -12.38
N VAL A 180 10.87 -5.06 -12.67
CA VAL A 180 11.53 -5.88 -11.65
C VAL A 180 12.54 -5.03 -10.84
N GLN A 181 13.32 -4.20 -11.52
CA GLN A 181 14.29 -3.31 -10.86
C GLN A 181 13.61 -2.25 -9.98
N ALA A 182 12.49 -1.67 -10.43
CA ALA A 182 11.75 -0.68 -9.66
C ALA A 182 11.17 -1.28 -8.38
N VAL A 183 10.56 -2.47 -8.48
CA VAL A 183 10.06 -3.21 -7.31
C VAL A 183 11.19 -3.50 -6.33
N GLN A 184 12.28 -4.12 -6.78
CA GLN A 184 13.43 -4.44 -5.92
C GLN A 184 13.96 -3.21 -5.19
N LYS A 185 14.19 -2.12 -5.93
CA LYS A 185 14.74 -0.88 -5.35
C LYS A 185 13.76 -0.18 -4.42
N ALA A 186 12.47 -0.23 -4.67
CA ALA A 186 11.47 0.39 -3.78
C ALA A 186 11.42 -0.34 -2.43
N PHE A 187 11.42 -1.67 -2.42
CA PHE A 187 11.53 -2.44 -1.17
C PHE A 187 12.89 -2.24 -0.48
N ASP A 188 13.99 -2.14 -1.23
CA ASP A 188 15.31 -1.80 -0.67
C ASP A 188 15.31 -0.41 -0.01
N ALA A 189 14.68 0.59 -0.65
CA ALA A 189 14.53 1.94 -0.12
C ALA A 189 13.75 1.95 1.20
N ALA A 190 12.76 1.09 1.35
CA ALA A 190 12.01 0.89 2.60
C ALA A 190 12.69 -0.09 3.57
N LYS A 191 13.94 -0.50 3.33
CA LYS A 191 14.72 -1.44 4.18
C LYS A 191 14.09 -2.82 4.38
N ILE A 192 13.19 -3.25 3.49
CA ILE A 192 12.58 -4.59 3.49
C ILE A 192 13.43 -5.51 2.61
N LYS A 193 13.99 -6.59 3.16
CA LYS A 193 14.94 -7.48 2.44
C LYS A 193 14.36 -8.82 2.04
#